data_AF-A0AA39KGU4-F1
#
_entry.id   AF-A0AA39KGU4-F1
#
_cell.length_a   1.000
_cell.length_b   1.000
_cell.length_c   1.000
_cell.angle_alpha   90.00
_cell.angle_beta   90.00
_cell.angle_gamma   90.00
#
_symmetry.space_group_name_H-M   'P 1'
#
loop_
_entity.id
_entity.type
_entity.pdbx_description
1 polymer ?
#
loop_
_entity_poly.entity_id
_entity_poly.type
_entity_poly.pdbx_seq_one_letter_code
_entity_poly.pdbx_strand_id
1 'polypeptide(L)'
;MSTLGVLDTRPLSELRLNDTEFAQFRKDAPPSSTYKSLVDQQSPRLKVIGFNEDTKNVLKLSNPQGEDYVEVPWSSMDSILWIAQRLEDIIHVSLHHFFLATDDGVVFKGFGELVCTVNAFKSRDQIVLTLLTHADMPTYMSSNLKTHSWWHLESDTTDSLDPLEKCNAEFHLIQPEKSKDWSAYLEQRKKAVEGFESELSQFVGEDLSAFHEHIDKGVCAALAVTDLEEDEQSVLHDTVVPLSVDGSDDGWGNVSQFDVLSRIYSPTRPKSVDVYLEYYYRTRYSSVEFFCNVWYRASTKMTPDLKTNIPRGPRAMNGFRSLVSLGLEDVPPGRRWRAIDESEWNLSPDQLRGLHALLYGTGSNGVAEKISHLALVRLLLGSVGFVLDIAEHDGEEDEQIQVAELRWEGTDKSARWLGSNIRRVCGISALEQDAHDTDNEVEEDDDEEYSDEEYDPRGRDGCSYQ
;
A
#
# COMPACT_ATOMS: atom_id res chain seq x y z
N MET A 1 21.51 -0.44 18.90
CA MET A 1 22.03 0.80 19.51
C MET A 1 23.55 0.72 19.57
N SER A 2 24.24 1.07 18.47
CA SER A 2 25.69 1.26 18.50
C SER A 2 25.99 2.74 18.77
N THR A 3 27.10 2.95 19.45
CA THR A 3 27.64 4.25 19.89
C THR A 3 27.73 5.24 18.74
N LEU A 4 26.98 6.35 18.82
CA LEU A 4 27.24 7.57 18.06
C LEU A 4 28.66 8.06 18.41
N GLY A 5 29.64 7.63 17.62
CA GLY A 5 30.97 8.21 17.62
C GLY A 5 30.89 9.69 17.25
N VAL A 6 31.85 10.47 17.73
CA VAL A 6 31.99 11.89 17.38
C VAL A 6 31.92 12.02 15.85
N LEU A 7 30.90 12.74 15.35
CA LEU A 7 30.71 12.96 13.92
C LEU A 7 31.93 13.70 13.37
N ASP A 8 32.67 13.05 12.46
CA ASP A 8 33.83 13.65 11.82
C ASP A 8 33.36 14.74 10.85
N THR A 9 33.62 16.00 11.18
CA THR A 9 33.17 17.16 10.41
C THR A 9 34.11 17.54 9.27
N ARG A 10 35.13 16.72 9.00
CA ARG A 10 36.05 16.97 7.88
C ARG A 10 35.32 16.84 6.54
N PRO A 11 35.75 17.57 5.50
CA PRO A 11 35.30 17.34 4.13
C PRO A 11 35.49 15.86 3.74
N LEU A 12 34.52 15.30 3.01
CA LEU A 12 34.53 13.92 2.55
C LEU A 12 35.76 13.63 1.67
N SER A 13 36.24 14.64 0.94
CA SER A 13 37.48 14.57 0.16
C SER A 13 38.73 14.34 1.02
N GLU A 14 38.76 14.81 2.28
CA GLU A 14 39.84 14.56 3.22
C GLU A 14 39.73 13.20 3.94
N LEU A 15 38.54 12.60 3.93
CA LEU A 15 38.26 11.27 4.49
C LEU A 15 38.53 10.14 3.48
N ARG A 16 38.81 10.49 2.22
CA ARG A 16 39.15 9.53 1.17
C ARG A 16 40.50 8.87 1.45
N LEU A 17 40.48 7.55 1.57
CA LEU A 17 41.68 6.74 1.73
C LEU A 17 42.42 6.59 0.40
N ASN A 18 43.75 6.52 0.45
CA ASN A 18 44.52 6.06 -0.70
C ASN A 18 44.36 4.54 -0.88
N ASP A 19 44.75 4.01 -2.04
CA ASP A 19 44.53 2.60 -2.38
C ASP A 19 45.15 1.62 -1.37
N THR A 20 46.28 1.99 -0.76
CA THR A 20 46.98 1.14 0.23
C THR A 20 46.25 1.16 1.56
N GLU A 21 45.83 2.34 2.01
CA GLU A 21 45.03 2.53 3.23
C GLU A 21 43.67 1.85 3.11
N PHE A 22 43.01 1.99 1.95
CA PHE A 22 41.71 1.38 1.68
C PHE A 22 41.82 -0.16 1.64
N ALA A 23 42.86 -0.70 1.01
CA ALA A 23 43.12 -2.13 1.01
C ALA A 23 43.36 -2.69 2.42
N GLN A 24 43.98 -1.91 3.31
CA GLN A 24 44.16 -2.29 4.72
C GLN A 24 42.83 -2.19 5.48
N PHE A 25 42.08 -1.11 5.29
CA PHE A 25 40.74 -0.92 5.86
C PHE A 25 39.80 -2.10 5.51
N ARG A 26 39.78 -2.57 4.26
CA ARG A 26 38.96 -3.71 3.85
C ARG A 26 39.41 -5.05 4.45
N LYS A 27 40.70 -5.20 4.78
CA LYS A 27 41.21 -6.40 5.49
C LYS A 27 40.80 -6.41 6.96
N ASP A 28 40.72 -5.24 7.57
CA ASP A 28 40.38 -5.07 8.99
C ASP A 28 38.86 -5.04 9.23
N ALA A 29 38.07 -4.78 8.18
CA ALA A 29 36.63 -4.87 8.23
C ALA A 29 36.16 -6.32 8.52
N PRO A 30 35.08 -6.51 9.30
CA PRO A 30 34.51 -7.84 9.49
C PRO A 30 34.21 -8.45 8.11
N PRO A 31 34.42 -9.77 7.91
CA PRO A 31 34.09 -10.42 6.65
C PRO A 31 32.62 -10.11 6.34
N SER A 32 32.38 -9.40 5.23
CA SER A 32 31.02 -9.12 4.77
C SER A 32 30.27 -10.44 4.70
N SER A 33 29.07 -10.50 5.26
CA SER A 33 28.23 -11.69 5.19
C SER A 33 28.22 -12.21 3.75
N THR A 34 28.46 -13.50 3.62
CA THR A 34 29.00 -14.17 2.43
C THR A 34 27.94 -14.38 1.34
N TYR A 35 27.05 -13.42 1.12
CA TYR A 35 26.22 -13.38 -0.07
C TYR A 35 27.05 -12.84 -1.23
N LYS A 36 27.33 -13.71 -2.21
CA LYS A 36 27.98 -13.30 -3.46
C LYS A 36 27.14 -12.21 -4.10
N SER A 37 27.78 -11.08 -4.43
CA SER A 37 27.17 -10.02 -5.23
C SER A 37 26.46 -10.64 -6.44
N LEU A 38 25.15 -10.43 -6.54
CA LEU A 38 24.32 -10.89 -7.66
C LEU A 38 24.53 -10.06 -8.93
N VAL A 39 25.38 -9.04 -8.83
CA VAL A 39 25.63 -8.04 -9.85
C VAL A 39 26.91 -8.39 -10.61
N ASP A 40 26.82 -8.35 -11.94
CA ASP A 40 27.88 -8.61 -12.91
C ASP A 40 28.13 -7.41 -13.83
N GLN A 41 28.91 -7.60 -14.90
CA GLN A 41 29.21 -6.53 -15.86
C GLN A 41 28.01 -6.10 -16.71
N GLN A 42 26.97 -6.93 -16.82
CA GLN A 42 25.76 -6.65 -17.60
C GLN A 42 24.64 -6.05 -16.76
N SER A 43 24.82 -6.01 -15.44
CA SER A 43 23.83 -5.49 -14.50
C SER A 43 23.58 -4.00 -14.71
N PRO A 44 22.35 -3.53 -14.46
CA PRO A 44 22.00 -2.12 -14.59
C PRO A 44 22.85 -1.27 -13.64
N ARG A 45 23.03 -0.02 -14.02
CA ARG A 45 23.84 0.93 -13.27
C ARG A 45 23.00 2.11 -12.83
N LEU A 46 23.14 2.46 -11.56
CA LEU A 46 22.58 3.70 -11.02
C LEU A 46 23.67 4.77 -11.01
N LYS A 47 23.26 6.02 -11.16
CA LYS A 47 24.13 7.19 -11.15
C LYS A 47 24.18 7.76 -9.74
N VAL A 48 25.37 8.04 -9.21
CA VAL A 48 25.55 8.75 -7.94
C VAL A 48 26.15 10.12 -8.21
N ILE A 49 25.46 11.18 -7.80
CA ILE A 49 25.88 12.59 -7.96
C ILE A 49 26.20 13.23 -6.60
N GLY A 50 27.04 14.27 -6.59
CA GLY A 50 27.39 15.00 -5.37
C GLY A 50 26.42 16.15 -5.09
N PHE A 51 25.98 16.29 -3.84
CA PHE A 51 25.12 17.40 -3.42
C PHE A 51 25.83 18.76 -3.45
N ASN A 52 27.08 18.80 -3.00
CA ASN A 52 27.89 20.02 -2.87
C ASN A 52 29.25 19.87 -3.56
N GLU A 53 30.08 20.91 -3.56
CA GLU A 53 31.38 20.85 -4.22
C GLU A 53 32.34 19.81 -3.60
N ASP A 54 32.25 19.55 -2.30
CA ASP A 54 33.09 18.55 -1.64
C ASP A 54 32.76 17.11 -2.11
N THR A 55 31.48 16.73 -2.07
CA THR A 55 31.02 15.43 -2.58
C THR A 55 31.25 15.28 -4.08
N LYS A 56 31.06 16.33 -4.89
CA LYS A 56 31.43 16.33 -6.32
C LYS A 56 32.92 16.12 -6.52
N ASN A 57 33.78 16.73 -5.70
CA ASN A 57 35.23 16.54 -5.80
C ASN A 57 35.64 15.09 -5.50
N VAL A 58 35.03 14.45 -4.50
CA VAL A 58 35.24 13.02 -4.22
C VAL A 58 34.88 12.16 -5.44
N LEU A 59 33.74 12.44 -6.08
CA LEU A 59 33.30 11.70 -7.26
C LEU A 59 34.25 11.91 -8.44
N LYS A 60 34.69 13.14 -8.70
CA LYS A 60 35.70 13.46 -9.74
C LYS A 60 37.03 12.75 -9.53
N LEU A 61 37.49 12.65 -8.28
CA LEU A 61 38.72 11.93 -7.94
C LEU A 61 38.60 10.41 -8.15
N SER A 62 37.38 9.90 -8.15
CA SER A 62 37.08 8.47 -8.23
C SER A 62 36.62 8.02 -9.61
N ASN A 63 36.22 8.97 -10.47
CA ASN A 63 35.89 8.73 -11.87
C ASN A 63 37.13 8.94 -12.77
N PRO A 64 37.60 7.93 -13.52
CA PRO A 64 38.76 8.05 -14.42
C PRO A 64 38.60 9.12 -15.50
N GLN A 65 37.36 9.49 -15.86
CA GLN A 65 37.05 10.51 -16.85
C GLN A 65 36.94 11.91 -16.24
N GLY A 66 37.02 12.03 -14.90
CA GLY A 66 36.94 13.30 -14.17
C GLY A 66 35.53 13.92 -14.13
N GLU A 67 34.49 13.13 -14.38
CA GLU A 67 33.10 13.58 -14.26
C GLU A 67 32.68 13.68 -12.79
N ASP A 68 31.63 14.47 -12.52
CA ASP A 68 31.10 14.74 -11.18
C ASP A 68 30.09 13.69 -10.69
N TYR A 69 30.11 12.50 -11.28
CA TYR A 69 29.30 11.36 -10.90
C TYR A 69 30.08 10.06 -11.02
N VAL A 70 29.58 9.01 -10.37
CA VAL A 70 30.03 7.63 -10.59
C VAL A 70 28.82 6.75 -10.89
N GLU A 71 29.07 5.63 -11.57
CA GLU A 71 28.06 4.61 -11.79
C GLU A 71 28.30 3.43 -10.86
N VAL A 72 27.24 2.99 -10.19
CA VAL A 72 27.28 1.85 -9.28
C VAL A 72 26.39 0.75 -9.86
N PRO A 73 26.91 -0.47 -10.07
CA PRO A 73 26.09 -1.55 -10.59
C PRO A 73 25.21 -2.11 -9.45
N TRP A 74 23.97 -2.45 -9.78
CA TRP A 74 22.95 -2.85 -8.80
C TRP A 74 22.00 -3.94 -9.35
N SER A 75 21.22 -4.53 -8.46
CA SER A 75 20.16 -5.52 -8.74
C SER A 75 18.94 -5.25 -7.85
N SER A 76 17.75 -5.64 -8.30
CA SER A 76 16.51 -5.54 -7.50
C SER A 76 16.57 -6.29 -6.17
N MET A 77 17.40 -7.33 -6.09
CA MET A 77 17.64 -8.11 -4.87
C MET A 77 18.72 -7.52 -3.96
N ASP A 78 19.33 -6.39 -4.33
CA ASP A 78 20.30 -5.74 -3.46
C ASP A 78 19.61 -5.08 -2.27
N SER A 79 20.37 -4.88 -1.19
CA SER A 79 20.04 -3.88 -0.17
C SER A 79 20.72 -2.56 -0.48
N ILE A 80 20.21 -1.46 0.08
CA ILE A 80 20.88 -0.16 0.03
C ILE A 80 22.30 -0.25 0.60
N LEU A 81 22.55 -1.16 1.55
CA LEU A 81 23.86 -1.41 2.14
C LEU A 81 24.84 -1.94 1.10
N TRP A 82 24.41 -2.84 0.23
CA TRP A 82 25.28 -3.37 -0.81
C TRP A 82 25.61 -2.32 -1.86
N ILE A 83 24.65 -1.47 -2.21
CA ILE A 83 24.92 -0.30 -3.06
C ILE A 83 25.93 0.63 -2.39
N ALA A 84 25.73 0.98 -1.11
CA ALA A 84 26.63 1.83 -0.35
C ALA A 84 28.05 1.23 -0.20
N GLN A 85 28.16 -0.09 -0.02
CA GLN A 85 29.45 -0.78 0.04
C GLN A 85 30.19 -0.77 -1.31
N ARG A 86 29.48 -0.97 -2.42
CA ARG A 86 30.09 -0.84 -3.76
C ARG A 86 30.50 0.61 -4.04
N LEU A 87 29.72 1.58 -3.56
CA LEU A 87 30.10 2.98 -3.64
C LEU A 87 31.34 3.27 -2.79
N GLU A 88 31.42 2.76 -1.55
CA GLU A 88 32.61 2.83 -0.68
C GLU A 88 33.85 2.30 -1.40
N ASP A 89 33.74 1.18 -2.11
CA ASP A 89 34.82 0.60 -2.93
C ASP A 89 35.23 1.50 -4.11
N ILE A 90 34.32 2.30 -4.67
CA ILE A 90 34.61 3.22 -5.78
C ILE A 90 35.25 4.51 -5.26
N ILE A 91 34.67 5.11 -4.22
CA ILE A 91 35.08 6.44 -3.74
C ILE A 91 36.17 6.40 -2.66
N HIS A 92 36.47 5.22 -2.12
CA HIS A 92 37.42 4.98 -1.02
C HIS A 92 37.12 5.80 0.25
N VAL A 93 35.83 6.03 0.54
CA VAL A 93 35.37 6.69 1.76
C VAL A 93 34.48 5.72 2.51
N SER A 94 34.72 5.56 3.81
CA SER A 94 33.92 4.65 4.63
C SER A 94 32.43 5.03 4.63
N LEU A 95 31.54 4.04 4.52
CA LEU A 95 30.08 4.19 4.54
C LEU A 95 29.54 4.85 5.82
N HIS A 96 30.35 4.98 6.87
CA HIS A 96 29.98 5.72 8.08
C HIS A 96 30.01 7.24 7.92
N HIS A 97 30.62 7.76 6.85
CA HIS A 97 30.81 9.20 6.64
C HIS A 97 29.85 9.82 5.62
N PHE A 98 29.01 9.02 4.96
CA PHE A 98 28.09 9.52 3.96
C PHE A 98 26.70 8.87 4.07
N PHE A 99 25.72 9.52 3.45
CA PHE A 99 24.39 9.01 3.22
C PHE A 99 24.07 9.05 1.73
N LEU A 100 23.06 8.27 1.35
CA LEU A 100 22.45 8.33 0.03
C LEU A 100 21.04 8.90 0.19
N ALA A 101 20.65 9.73 -0.76
CA ALA A 101 19.29 10.19 -0.90
C ALA A 101 18.85 10.03 -2.35
N THR A 102 17.55 9.90 -2.58
CA THR A 102 16.97 9.96 -3.93
C THR A 102 16.89 11.43 -4.38
N ASP A 103 16.53 11.68 -5.62
CA ASP A 103 16.29 13.05 -6.12
C ASP A 103 14.92 13.60 -5.68
N ASP A 104 13.96 12.72 -5.35
CA ASP A 104 12.62 13.07 -4.87
C ASP A 104 12.55 13.22 -3.34
N GLY A 105 13.71 13.20 -2.66
CA GLY A 105 13.79 13.63 -1.27
C GLY A 105 13.74 12.55 -0.21
N VAL A 106 13.87 11.27 -0.59
CA VAL A 106 13.98 10.14 0.34
C VAL A 106 15.42 10.01 0.81
N VAL A 107 15.64 9.96 2.13
CA VAL A 107 16.99 9.85 2.69
C VAL A 107 17.16 8.51 3.41
N PHE A 108 18.12 7.70 2.96
CA PHE A 108 18.39 6.39 3.54
C PHE A 108 19.18 6.53 4.86
N LYS A 109 18.43 6.69 5.97
CA LYS A 109 18.99 6.80 7.34
C LYS A 109 19.61 5.49 7.83
N GLY A 110 19.16 4.37 7.27
CA GLY A 110 19.72 3.04 7.43
C GLY A 110 19.87 2.38 6.07
N PHE A 111 20.77 1.41 5.97
CA PHE A 111 21.06 0.73 4.71
C PHE A 111 20.46 -0.68 4.62
N GLY A 112 19.62 -1.07 5.58
CA GLY A 112 19.07 -2.44 5.65
C GLY A 112 17.93 -2.73 4.67
N GLU A 113 17.35 -1.69 4.06
CA GLU A 113 16.22 -1.81 3.13
C GLU A 113 16.63 -2.51 1.84
N LEU A 114 15.75 -3.36 1.32
CA LEU A 114 15.91 -3.97 0.01
C LEU A 114 15.54 -2.97 -1.08
N VAL A 115 16.24 -3.02 -2.19
CA VAL A 115 16.03 -2.11 -3.31
C VAL A 115 14.65 -2.32 -3.93
N CYS A 116 14.20 -3.57 -4.06
CA CYS A 116 12.87 -3.89 -4.59
C CYS A 116 11.72 -3.29 -3.76
N THR A 117 11.94 -2.95 -2.48
CA THR A 117 10.90 -2.35 -1.63
C THR A 117 10.87 -0.83 -1.73
N VAL A 118 11.89 -0.18 -2.31
CA VAL A 118 11.99 1.28 -2.43
C VAL A 118 11.41 1.77 -3.77
N ASN A 119 10.51 2.75 -3.74
CA ASN A 119 9.78 3.16 -4.95
C ASN A 119 10.68 3.82 -6.01
N ALA A 120 11.73 4.54 -5.59
CA ALA A 120 12.69 5.15 -6.50
C ALA A 120 13.38 4.16 -7.47
N PHE A 121 13.37 2.87 -7.16
CA PHE A 121 13.97 1.81 -7.97
C PHE A 121 12.97 1.04 -8.85
N LYS A 122 11.66 1.30 -8.74
CA LYS A 122 10.61 0.58 -9.48
C LYS A 122 10.24 1.21 -10.83
N SER A 123 10.39 2.52 -10.99
CA SER A 123 9.68 3.27 -12.04
C SER A 123 10.58 4.06 -13.01
N ARG A 124 11.89 3.84 -13.00
CA ARG A 124 12.82 4.76 -13.66
C ARG A 124 13.77 4.10 -14.66
N ASP A 125 13.82 4.67 -15.86
CA ASP A 125 14.79 4.34 -16.91
C ASP A 125 16.25 4.58 -16.47
N GLN A 126 16.47 5.55 -15.56
CA GLN A 126 17.75 5.80 -14.92
C GLN A 126 17.54 6.21 -13.45
N ILE A 127 18.16 5.46 -12.54
CA ILE A 127 18.13 5.76 -11.10
C ILE A 127 19.28 6.71 -10.76
N VAL A 128 18.96 7.80 -10.07
CA VAL A 128 19.94 8.80 -9.63
C VAL A 128 19.86 8.93 -8.11
N LEU A 129 21.01 8.74 -7.44
CA LEU A 129 21.18 8.95 -6.01
C LEU A 129 22.11 10.14 -5.76
N THR A 130 21.82 10.89 -4.71
CA THR A 130 22.63 12.01 -4.22
C THR A 130 23.48 11.55 -3.05
N LEU A 131 24.79 11.77 -3.16
CA LEU A 131 25.76 11.57 -2.09
C LEU A 131 25.75 12.78 -1.14
N LEU A 132 25.50 12.49 0.14
CA LEU A 132 25.41 13.49 1.20
C LEU A 132 26.45 13.23 2.29
N THR A 133 27.05 14.28 2.82
CA THR A 133 27.82 14.19 4.08
C THR A 133 26.89 14.36 5.28
N HIS A 134 27.36 13.99 6.48
CA HIS A 134 26.65 14.30 7.74
C HIS A 134 26.36 15.80 7.91
N ALA A 135 27.27 16.67 7.45
CA ALA A 135 27.12 18.11 7.57
C ALA A 135 26.08 18.68 6.60
N ASP A 136 25.89 18.04 5.44
CA ASP A 136 24.93 18.47 4.42
C ASP A 136 23.49 18.04 4.71
N MET A 137 23.31 17.00 5.53
CA MET A 137 22.01 16.44 5.85
C MET A 137 20.96 17.48 6.26
N PRO A 138 21.23 18.42 7.20
CA PRO A 138 20.24 19.44 7.57
C PRO A 138 19.84 20.35 6.40
N THR A 139 20.78 20.76 5.56
CA THR A 139 20.53 21.66 4.42
C THR A 139 19.82 20.96 3.28
N TYR A 140 20.18 19.70 3.02
CA TYR A 140 19.47 18.86 2.06
C TYR A 140 18.03 18.65 2.54
N MET A 141 17.85 18.27 3.80
CA MET A 141 16.54 17.99 4.37
C MET A 141 15.63 19.23 4.37
N SER A 142 16.15 20.41 4.70
CA SER A 142 15.32 21.63 4.71
C SER A 142 14.77 22.03 3.34
N SER A 143 15.37 21.53 2.26
CA SER A 143 15.11 22.03 0.90
C SER A 143 14.55 20.96 -0.04
N ASN A 144 14.70 19.67 0.30
CA ASN A 144 14.43 18.58 -0.61
C ASN A 144 13.63 17.43 -0.01
N LEU A 145 13.27 17.43 1.29
CA LEU A 145 12.54 16.28 1.84
C LEU A 145 11.23 16.05 1.09
N LYS A 146 11.00 14.79 0.75
CA LYS A 146 9.71 14.34 0.22
C LYS A 146 8.63 14.65 1.24
N THR A 147 7.63 15.41 0.83
CA THR A 147 6.43 15.66 1.62
C THR A 147 5.26 15.01 0.94
N HIS A 148 4.33 14.52 1.76
CA HIS A 148 3.11 13.89 1.29
C HIS A 148 1.94 14.74 1.74
N SER A 149 0.97 14.88 0.86
CA SER A 149 -0.32 15.49 1.14
C SER A 149 -1.39 14.61 0.52
N TRP A 150 -2.53 14.49 1.18
CA TRP A 150 -3.67 13.84 0.56
C TRP A 150 -4.24 14.76 -0.52
N TRP A 151 -4.82 14.16 -1.55
CA TRP A 151 -5.42 14.93 -2.62
C TRP A 151 -6.68 15.64 -2.09
N HIS A 152 -6.69 16.97 -2.23
CA HIS A 152 -7.78 17.84 -1.81
C HIS A 152 -7.99 18.95 -2.82
N LEU A 153 -9.25 19.32 -3.04
CA LEU A 153 -9.58 20.52 -3.80
C LEU A 153 -9.19 21.77 -3.00
N GLU A 154 -8.69 22.79 -3.68
CA GLU A 154 -8.39 24.07 -3.03
C GLU A 154 -9.66 24.71 -2.47
N SER A 155 -9.68 25.01 -1.18
CA SER A 155 -10.83 25.65 -0.52
C SER A 155 -11.07 27.06 -1.05
N ASP A 156 -12.33 27.39 -1.32
CA ASP A 156 -12.77 28.76 -1.57
C ASP A 156 -12.85 29.57 -0.26
N THR A 157 -12.74 30.89 -0.36
CA THR A 157 -12.91 31.79 0.78
C THR A 157 -14.37 32.20 0.97
N THR A 158 -14.88 32.15 2.20
CA THR A 158 -16.20 32.69 2.55
C THR A 158 -16.19 33.37 3.93
N ASP A 159 -16.83 34.54 4.02
CA ASP A 159 -17.07 35.26 5.28
C ASP A 159 -18.37 34.84 5.97
N SER A 160 -19.13 33.91 5.37
CA SER A 160 -20.41 33.49 5.90
C SER A 160 -20.27 32.75 7.22
N LEU A 161 -21.25 32.94 8.11
CA LEU A 161 -21.39 32.14 9.33
C LEU A 161 -22.27 30.90 9.13
N ASP A 162 -22.94 30.78 7.98
CA ASP A 162 -23.79 29.63 7.68
C ASP A 162 -22.94 28.36 7.49
N PRO A 163 -23.18 27.28 8.25
CA PRO A 163 -22.38 26.06 8.13
C PRO A 163 -22.44 25.41 6.75
N LEU A 164 -23.55 25.52 6.03
CA LEU A 164 -23.67 24.97 4.69
C LEU A 164 -22.81 25.77 3.70
N GLU A 165 -22.87 27.11 3.72
CA GLU A 165 -22.00 27.94 2.88
C GLU A 165 -20.51 27.70 3.16
N LYS A 166 -20.13 27.46 4.43
CA LYS A 166 -18.76 27.06 4.79
C LYS A 166 -18.37 25.70 4.22
N CYS A 167 -19.24 24.70 4.31
CA CYS A 167 -18.97 23.39 3.72
C CYS A 167 -18.86 23.49 2.20
N ASN A 168 -19.68 24.32 1.56
CA ASN A 168 -19.64 24.51 0.11
C ASN A 168 -18.33 25.16 -0.34
N ALA A 169 -17.84 26.15 0.41
CA ALA A 169 -16.57 26.79 0.12
C ALA A 169 -15.37 25.85 0.38
N GLU A 170 -15.42 25.06 1.46
CA GLU A 170 -14.32 24.15 1.81
C GLU A 170 -14.26 22.90 0.93
N PHE A 171 -15.41 22.35 0.56
CA PHE A 171 -15.52 20.99 0.02
C PHE A 171 -16.29 20.91 -1.30
N HIS A 172 -16.59 22.05 -1.92
CA HIS A 172 -17.19 22.12 -3.26
C HIS A 172 -18.46 21.28 -3.43
N LEU A 173 -19.33 21.28 -2.42
CA LEU A 173 -20.53 20.42 -2.35
C LEU A 173 -21.39 20.48 -3.63
N ILE A 174 -21.95 19.33 -4.03
CA ILE A 174 -22.79 19.24 -5.23
C ILE A 174 -24.27 19.32 -4.82
N GLN A 175 -24.95 20.40 -5.21
CA GLN A 175 -26.40 20.59 -4.97
C GLN A 175 -26.86 20.20 -3.54
N PRO A 176 -26.26 20.80 -2.49
CA PRO A 176 -26.44 20.31 -1.13
C PRO A 176 -27.88 20.50 -0.60
N GLU A 177 -28.39 19.48 0.08
CA GLU A 177 -29.68 19.51 0.76
C GLU A 177 -29.64 20.38 2.02
N LYS A 178 -30.76 21.04 2.34
CA LYS A 178 -30.91 21.77 3.59
C LYS A 178 -30.92 20.82 4.77
N SER A 179 -30.00 21.03 5.71
CA SER A 179 -29.92 20.26 6.95
C SER A 179 -29.33 21.08 8.09
N LYS A 180 -29.66 20.72 9.32
CA LYS A 180 -29.07 21.30 10.54
C LYS A 180 -27.72 20.67 10.91
N ASP A 181 -27.37 19.55 10.29
CA ASP A 181 -26.20 18.75 10.66
C ASP A 181 -24.92 19.18 9.90
N TRP A 182 -24.98 20.22 9.07
CA TRP A 182 -23.82 20.73 8.30
C TRP A 182 -22.66 21.21 9.19
N SER A 183 -22.94 21.76 10.37
CA SER A 183 -21.88 22.13 11.32
C SER A 183 -21.10 20.91 11.82
N ALA A 184 -21.80 19.84 12.16
CA ALA A 184 -21.17 18.58 12.59
C ALA A 184 -20.45 17.87 11.44
N TYR A 185 -20.97 17.99 10.21
CA TYR A 185 -20.29 17.50 9.01
C TYR A 185 -18.96 18.24 8.78
N LEU A 186 -18.97 19.58 8.83
CA LEU A 186 -17.78 20.41 8.67
C LEU A 186 -16.70 20.03 9.68
N GLU A 187 -17.06 20.00 10.96
CA GLU A 187 -16.13 19.69 12.05
C GLU A 187 -15.56 18.27 11.91
N GLN A 188 -16.41 17.29 11.61
CA GLN A 188 -15.95 15.91 11.45
C GLN A 188 -15.05 15.73 10.23
N ARG A 189 -15.36 16.35 9.08
CA ARG A 189 -14.55 16.22 7.86
C ARG A 189 -13.20 16.92 8.00
N LYS A 190 -13.17 18.15 8.54
CA LYS A 190 -11.90 18.84 8.83
C LYS A 190 -11.01 18.03 9.78
N LYS A 191 -11.58 17.51 10.87
CA LYS A 191 -10.84 16.68 11.82
C LYS A 191 -10.30 15.39 11.20
N ALA A 192 -11.04 14.78 10.26
CA ALA A 192 -10.59 13.59 9.54
C ALA A 192 -9.40 13.93 8.62
N VAL A 193 -9.52 15.00 7.83
CA VAL A 193 -8.45 15.49 6.95
C VAL A 193 -7.21 15.87 7.73
N GLU A 194 -7.35 16.71 8.77
CA GLU A 194 -6.23 17.12 9.64
C GLU A 194 -5.57 15.91 10.32
N GLY A 195 -6.37 14.92 10.73
CA GLY A 195 -5.88 13.69 11.33
C GLY A 195 -5.01 12.88 10.37
N PHE A 196 -5.46 12.72 9.13
CA PHE A 196 -4.73 11.97 8.11
C PHE A 196 -3.50 12.73 7.58
N GLU A 197 -3.59 14.05 7.38
CA GLU A 197 -2.42 14.89 7.06
C GLU A 197 -1.36 14.81 8.17
N SER A 198 -1.78 14.74 9.43
CA SER A 198 -0.87 14.50 10.54
C SER A 198 -0.22 13.11 10.50
N GLU A 199 -0.88 12.09 9.96
CA GLU A 199 -0.31 10.75 9.72
C GLU A 199 0.72 10.81 8.58
N LEU A 200 0.37 11.41 7.45
CA LEU A 200 1.27 11.62 6.30
C LEU A 200 2.54 12.39 6.68
N SER A 201 2.43 13.36 7.58
CA SER A 201 3.58 14.14 8.07
C SER A 201 4.65 13.29 8.80
N GLN A 202 4.30 12.08 9.25
CA GLN A 202 5.25 11.14 9.86
C GLN A 202 6.18 10.51 8.83
N PHE A 203 5.78 10.50 7.56
CA PHE A 203 6.54 9.95 6.42
C PHE A 203 7.38 11.00 5.69
N VAL A 204 7.61 12.18 6.29
CA VAL A 204 8.43 13.23 5.67
C VAL A 204 9.87 12.72 5.48
N GLY A 205 10.33 12.74 4.22
CA GLY A 205 11.62 12.22 3.80
C GLY A 205 11.69 10.71 3.61
N GLU A 206 10.53 10.05 3.60
CA GLU A 206 10.36 8.61 3.39
C GLU A 206 9.34 8.40 2.27
N ASP A 207 9.35 7.24 1.61
CA ASP A 207 8.30 6.91 0.66
C ASP A 207 7.00 6.59 1.41
N LEU A 208 5.85 6.99 0.85
CA LEU A 208 4.60 6.42 1.33
C LEU A 208 4.61 4.93 1.04
N SER A 209 4.03 4.16 1.97
CA SER A 209 3.76 2.76 1.70
C SER A 209 2.87 2.66 0.47
N ALA A 210 3.09 1.63 -0.35
CA ALA A 210 2.36 1.44 -1.60
C ALA A 210 0.84 1.49 -1.35
N PHE A 211 0.40 1.02 -0.19
CA PHE A 211 -0.96 1.11 0.34
C PHE A 211 -1.66 2.46 0.21
N HIS A 212 -0.95 3.57 0.41
CA HIS A 212 -1.55 4.91 0.30
C HIS A 212 -1.90 5.27 -1.15
N GLU A 213 -0.98 4.98 -2.09
CA GLU A 213 -1.20 5.20 -3.53
C GLU A 213 -2.36 4.35 -4.06
N HIS A 214 -2.61 3.20 -3.44
CA HIS A 214 -3.63 2.27 -3.85
C HIS A 214 -5.06 2.74 -3.58
N ILE A 215 -5.26 3.46 -2.47
CA ILE A 215 -6.57 4.07 -2.19
C ILE A 215 -6.88 5.11 -3.28
N ASP A 216 -5.92 5.97 -3.61
CA ASP A 216 -6.07 6.99 -4.65
C ASP A 216 -6.38 6.38 -6.03
N LYS A 217 -5.59 5.40 -6.46
CA LYS A 217 -5.82 4.67 -7.72
C LYS A 217 -7.19 3.98 -7.74
N GLY A 218 -7.59 3.36 -6.63
CA GLY A 218 -8.89 2.69 -6.51
C GLY A 218 -10.07 3.64 -6.63
N VAL A 219 -9.99 4.81 -5.98
CA VAL A 219 -11.00 5.86 -6.10
C VAL A 219 -11.05 6.39 -7.54
N CYS A 220 -9.90 6.68 -8.15
CA CYS A 220 -9.85 7.14 -9.54
C CYS A 220 -10.46 6.12 -10.53
N ALA A 221 -10.13 4.84 -10.39
CA ALA A 221 -10.68 3.77 -11.23
C ALA A 221 -12.20 3.65 -11.06
N ALA A 222 -12.72 3.77 -9.84
CA ALA A 222 -14.15 3.74 -9.57
C ALA A 222 -14.91 4.93 -10.18
N LEU A 223 -14.29 6.11 -10.23
CA LEU A 223 -14.90 7.34 -10.77
C LEU A 223 -14.80 7.43 -12.30
N ALA A 224 -13.76 6.87 -12.90
CA ALA A 224 -13.51 6.93 -14.35
C ALA A 224 -14.61 6.26 -15.21
N VAL A 225 -15.40 5.37 -14.62
CA VAL A 225 -16.50 4.63 -15.27
C VAL A 225 -17.88 5.25 -15.03
N THR A 226 -17.93 6.48 -14.50
CA THR A 226 -19.19 7.19 -14.22
C THR A 226 -19.52 8.21 -15.31
N ASP A 227 -20.78 8.64 -15.38
CA ASP A 227 -21.23 9.71 -16.27
C ASP A 227 -21.04 11.11 -15.65
N LEU A 228 -20.11 11.24 -14.69
CA LEU A 228 -19.79 12.50 -14.02
C LEU A 228 -18.86 13.36 -14.86
N GLU A 229 -19.08 14.67 -14.79
CA GLU A 229 -18.14 15.65 -15.36
C GLU A 229 -16.84 15.69 -14.53
N GLU A 230 -15.74 16.18 -15.11
CA GLU A 230 -14.42 16.18 -14.46
C GLU A 230 -14.39 16.93 -13.11
N ASP A 231 -15.14 18.02 -13.00
CA ASP A 231 -15.32 18.77 -11.76
C ASP A 231 -16.11 17.97 -10.71
N GLU A 232 -17.18 17.31 -11.10
CA GLU A 232 -17.95 16.42 -10.22
C GLU A 232 -17.13 15.21 -9.75
N GLN A 233 -16.32 14.62 -10.63
CA GLN A 233 -15.40 13.54 -10.27
C GLN A 233 -14.37 14.02 -9.26
N SER A 234 -13.82 15.22 -9.47
CA SER A 234 -12.88 15.84 -8.54
C SER A 234 -13.51 16.05 -7.16
N VAL A 235 -14.74 16.55 -7.07
CA VAL A 235 -15.44 16.70 -5.79
C VAL A 235 -15.67 15.34 -5.11
N LEU A 236 -16.02 14.30 -5.87
CA LEU A 236 -16.21 12.97 -5.29
C LEU A 236 -14.94 12.31 -4.82
N HIS A 237 -13.83 12.48 -5.53
CA HIS A 237 -12.53 12.01 -5.09
C HIS A 237 -12.20 12.63 -3.72
N ASP A 238 -12.40 13.95 -3.58
CA ASP A 238 -12.11 14.71 -2.36
C ASP A 238 -13.01 14.28 -1.17
N THR A 239 -14.14 13.63 -1.46
CA THR A 239 -15.01 13.10 -0.40
C THR A 239 -14.47 11.86 0.30
N VAL A 240 -13.50 11.17 -0.28
CA VAL A 240 -12.87 9.98 0.31
C VAL A 240 -11.70 10.42 1.17
N VAL A 241 -11.82 10.18 2.48
CA VAL A 241 -10.77 10.52 3.45
C VAL A 241 -10.33 9.25 4.16
N PRO A 242 -9.08 8.78 3.94
CA PRO A 242 -8.49 7.74 4.76
C PRO A 242 -8.40 8.21 6.21
N LEU A 243 -8.72 7.33 7.16
CA LEU A 243 -8.70 7.61 8.60
C LEU A 243 -7.61 6.82 9.33
N SER A 244 -7.14 5.74 8.72
CA SER A 244 -6.03 4.90 9.20
C SER A 244 -5.58 4.02 8.05
N VAL A 245 -4.27 3.97 7.80
CA VAL A 245 -3.66 3.07 6.83
C VAL A 245 -2.49 2.35 7.50
N ASP A 246 -2.70 1.08 7.87
CA ASP A 246 -1.66 0.26 8.49
C ASP A 246 -1.39 -0.96 7.62
N GLY A 247 -0.12 -1.27 7.41
CA GLY A 247 0.24 -2.39 6.56
C GLY A 247 1.67 -2.84 6.82
N SER A 248 1.88 -4.14 6.68
CA SER A 248 3.21 -4.75 6.83
C SER A 248 3.43 -5.79 5.75
N ASP A 249 4.67 -5.88 5.29
CA ASP A 249 5.12 -6.92 4.37
C ASP A 249 5.82 -8.07 5.12
N ASP A 250 6.09 -9.16 4.40
CA ASP A 250 6.81 -10.33 4.90
C ASP A 250 8.35 -10.17 4.91
N GLY A 251 8.86 -8.96 4.70
CA GLY A 251 10.27 -8.64 4.53
C GLY A 251 10.80 -8.90 3.12
N TRP A 252 9.98 -9.42 2.20
CA TRP A 252 10.30 -9.64 0.79
C TRP A 252 9.47 -8.76 -0.15
N GLY A 253 8.68 -7.84 0.41
CA GLY A 253 7.80 -6.94 -0.34
C GLY A 253 6.37 -7.46 -0.51
N ASN A 254 6.07 -8.71 -0.12
CA ASN A 254 4.71 -9.23 -0.20
C ASN A 254 3.90 -8.75 1.00
N VAL A 255 2.70 -8.26 0.75
CA VAL A 255 1.80 -7.78 1.81
C VAL A 255 1.38 -8.96 2.70
N SER A 256 1.66 -8.85 3.99
CA SER A 256 1.31 -9.87 4.99
C SER A 256 0.11 -9.46 5.85
N GLN A 257 -0.02 -8.16 6.14
CA GLN A 257 -1.18 -7.60 6.82
C GLN A 257 -1.47 -6.23 6.24
N PHE A 258 -2.75 -5.93 6.03
CA PHE A 258 -3.17 -4.63 5.52
C PHE A 258 -4.54 -4.25 6.07
N ASP A 259 -4.58 -3.13 6.79
CA ASP A 259 -5.73 -2.60 7.50
C ASP A 259 -5.99 -1.17 7.06
N VAL A 260 -7.13 -0.92 6.42
CA VAL A 260 -7.51 0.43 5.98
C VAL A 260 -8.89 0.79 6.45
N LEU A 261 -9.02 1.91 7.13
CA LEU A 261 -10.30 2.54 7.42
C LEU A 261 -10.39 3.84 6.65
N SER A 262 -11.38 3.96 5.77
CA SER A 262 -11.69 5.19 5.05
C SER A 262 -13.11 5.65 5.32
N ARG A 263 -13.36 6.95 5.13
CA ARG A 263 -14.70 7.53 5.20
C ARG A 263 -15.02 8.26 3.91
N ILE A 264 -16.15 7.89 3.31
CA ILE A 264 -16.74 8.55 2.15
C ILE A 264 -17.79 9.53 2.68
N TYR A 265 -17.54 10.82 2.52
CA TYR A 265 -18.50 11.87 2.86
C TYR A 265 -19.49 12.10 1.71
N SER A 266 -20.77 12.34 2.02
CA SER A 266 -21.74 12.68 0.99
C SER A 266 -21.51 14.11 0.48
N PRO A 267 -21.36 14.35 -0.84
CA PRO A 267 -21.23 15.70 -1.39
C PRO A 267 -22.55 16.48 -1.35
N THR A 268 -23.69 15.78 -1.17
CA THR A 268 -25.03 16.39 -1.28
C THR A 268 -25.75 16.49 0.07
N ARG A 269 -25.28 15.77 1.11
CA ARG A 269 -25.95 15.67 2.42
C ARG A 269 -24.93 15.57 3.56
N PRO A 270 -25.27 15.97 4.80
CA PRO A 270 -24.41 15.72 5.95
C PRO A 270 -24.58 14.26 6.42
N LYS A 271 -23.94 13.36 5.69
CA LYS A 271 -23.92 11.89 5.87
C LYS A 271 -22.55 11.36 5.46
N SER A 272 -22.23 10.16 5.92
CA SER A 272 -21.00 9.47 5.51
C SER A 272 -21.15 7.97 5.57
N VAL A 273 -20.26 7.26 4.89
CA VAL A 273 -20.10 5.81 4.96
C VAL A 273 -18.64 5.53 5.32
N ASP A 274 -18.41 4.82 6.41
CA ASP A 274 -17.08 4.28 6.71
C ASP A 274 -16.94 2.93 6.02
N VAL A 275 -15.77 2.67 5.45
CA VAL A 275 -15.40 1.38 4.87
C VAL A 275 -14.09 0.92 5.52
N TYR A 276 -14.05 -0.34 5.94
CA TYR A 276 -12.89 -0.94 6.60
C TYR A 276 -12.49 -2.22 5.86
N LEU A 277 -11.22 -2.35 5.53
CA LEU A 277 -10.58 -3.55 5.01
C LEU A 277 -9.66 -4.12 6.09
N GLU A 278 -9.79 -5.41 6.37
CA GLU A 278 -8.82 -6.22 7.12
C GLU A 278 -8.34 -7.33 6.19
N TYR A 279 -7.06 -7.29 5.85
CA TYR A 279 -6.39 -8.30 5.04
C TYR A 279 -5.26 -8.92 5.85
N TYR A 280 -5.17 -10.25 5.76
CA TYR A 280 -4.10 -11.03 6.36
C TYR A 280 -3.69 -12.15 5.43
N TYR A 281 -2.39 -12.32 5.29
CA TYR A 281 -1.80 -13.37 4.50
C TYR A 281 -0.51 -13.87 5.15
N ARG A 282 -0.43 -15.18 5.39
CA ARG A 282 0.78 -15.80 5.90
C ARG A 282 0.94 -17.23 5.44
N THR A 283 2.02 -17.47 4.70
CA THR A 283 2.49 -18.82 4.41
C THR A 283 3.09 -19.48 5.65
N ARG A 284 2.65 -20.69 5.97
CA ARG A 284 3.24 -21.58 6.98
C ARG A 284 3.96 -22.74 6.28
N TYR A 285 4.66 -23.56 7.06
CA TYR A 285 5.39 -24.72 6.54
C TYR A 285 4.48 -25.73 5.81
N SER A 286 3.20 -25.82 6.18
CA SER A 286 2.25 -26.78 5.61
C SER A 286 0.81 -26.25 5.58
N SER A 287 0.61 -24.94 5.59
CA SER A 287 -0.70 -24.29 5.47
C SER A 287 -0.54 -22.84 5.04
N VAL A 288 -1.64 -22.21 4.64
CA VAL A 288 -1.70 -20.77 4.41
C VAL A 288 -2.82 -20.21 5.27
N GLU A 289 -2.52 -19.15 6.02
CA GLU A 289 -3.51 -18.35 6.71
C GLU A 289 -3.86 -17.16 5.81
N PHE A 290 -5.09 -17.13 5.31
CA PHE A 290 -5.59 -16.06 4.46
C PHE A 290 -6.98 -15.63 4.93
N PHE A 291 -7.17 -14.32 5.05
CA PHE A 291 -8.50 -13.72 5.03
C PHE A 291 -8.45 -12.29 4.49
N CYS A 292 -9.51 -11.90 3.80
CA CYS A 292 -9.73 -10.57 3.29
C CYS A 292 -11.19 -10.20 3.52
N ASN A 293 -11.40 -9.21 4.40
CA ASN A 293 -12.72 -8.85 4.87
C ASN A 293 -12.97 -7.37 4.67
N VAL A 294 -14.11 -7.03 4.08
CA VAL A 294 -14.57 -5.65 3.92
C VAL A 294 -15.83 -5.45 4.74
N TRP A 295 -15.86 -4.39 5.54
CA TRP A 295 -17.03 -3.95 6.28
C TRP A 295 -17.38 -2.51 5.96
N TYR A 296 -18.63 -2.15 6.21
CA TYR A 296 -19.11 -0.79 6.04
C TYR A 296 -19.99 -0.34 7.20
N ARG A 297 -20.02 0.98 7.46
CA ARG A 297 -20.89 1.61 8.45
C ARG A 297 -21.49 2.90 7.92
N ALA A 298 -22.81 2.87 7.71
CA ALA A 298 -23.57 4.04 7.28
C ALA A 298 -23.88 4.99 8.45
N SER A 299 -23.40 6.22 8.36
CA SER A 299 -23.63 7.28 9.35
C SER A 299 -24.78 8.19 8.91
N THR A 300 -25.98 7.92 9.44
CA THR A 300 -27.18 8.72 9.14
C THR A 300 -27.29 9.99 9.97
N LYS A 301 -26.43 10.18 10.98
CA LYS A 301 -26.38 11.38 11.81
C LYS A 301 -24.92 11.76 12.04
N MET A 302 -24.58 13.00 11.74
CA MET A 302 -23.21 13.49 11.95
C MET A 302 -23.00 13.79 13.43
N THR A 303 -21.85 13.35 13.93
CA THR A 303 -21.36 13.66 15.27
C THR A 303 -19.90 14.07 15.17
N PRO A 304 -19.49 15.20 15.75
CA PRO A 304 -18.09 15.65 15.70
C PRO A 304 -17.08 14.62 16.20
N ASP A 305 -17.46 13.82 17.21
CA ASP A 305 -16.60 12.84 17.88
C ASP A 305 -16.92 11.39 17.48
N LEU A 306 -17.18 11.14 16.20
CA LEU A 306 -17.36 9.76 15.75
C LEU A 306 -16.06 8.99 15.97
N LYS A 307 -16.08 8.06 16.93
CA LYS A 307 -14.90 7.25 17.28
C LYS A 307 -14.44 6.45 16.06
N THR A 308 -13.19 6.65 15.68
CA THR A 308 -12.44 5.90 14.66
C THR A 308 -11.88 4.59 15.22
N ASN A 309 -12.64 3.92 16.09
CA ASN A 309 -12.21 2.65 16.64
C ASN A 309 -12.28 1.60 15.53
N ILE A 310 -11.12 1.23 14.99
CA ILE A 310 -10.96 0.06 14.12
C ILE A 310 -11.55 -1.15 14.87
N PRO A 311 -12.50 -1.88 14.27
CA PRO A 311 -13.16 -2.98 14.94
C PRO A 311 -12.17 -4.14 15.18
N ARG A 312 -11.62 -4.24 16.39
CA ARG A 312 -10.79 -5.38 16.78
C ARG A 312 -11.67 -6.56 17.20
N GLY A 313 -11.96 -7.43 16.23
CA GLY A 313 -12.67 -8.70 16.41
C GLY A 313 -14.20 -8.62 16.40
N PRO A 314 -14.90 -9.78 16.35
CA PRO A 314 -16.32 -9.88 16.01
C PRO A 314 -17.27 -9.14 16.97
N ARG A 315 -16.86 -8.96 18.24
CA ARG A 315 -17.68 -8.32 19.28
C ARG A 315 -17.49 -6.80 19.39
N ALA A 316 -16.53 -6.22 18.67
CA ALA A 316 -16.17 -4.80 18.73
C ALA A 316 -16.71 -3.98 17.54
N MET A 317 -17.55 -4.57 16.70
CA MET A 317 -17.93 -4.06 15.38
C MET A 317 -18.71 -2.73 15.36
N ASN A 318 -19.05 -2.07 16.49
CA ASN A 318 -19.53 -0.67 16.55
C ASN A 318 -20.43 -0.16 15.39
N GLY A 319 -21.40 -0.97 14.95
CA GLY A 319 -22.33 -0.63 13.85
C GLY A 319 -21.85 -0.95 12.43
N PHE A 320 -20.65 -1.50 12.26
CA PHE A 320 -20.16 -2.08 11.01
C PHE A 320 -20.96 -3.34 10.65
N ARG A 321 -21.14 -3.52 9.34
CA ARG A 321 -21.76 -4.68 8.71
C ARG A 321 -20.77 -5.26 7.71
N SER A 322 -20.71 -6.58 7.60
CA SER A 322 -19.90 -7.23 6.57
C SER A 322 -20.46 -6.87 5.19
N LEU A 323 -19.56 -6.51 4.28
CA LEU A 323 -19.83 -6.38 2.85
C LEU A 323 -19.45 -7.68 2.15
N VAL A 324 -18.18 -8.09 2.32
CA VAL A 324 -17.63 -9.33 1.80
C VAL A 324 -16.60 -9.91 2.77
N SER A 325 -16.51 -11.24 2.78
CA SER A 325 -15.48 -12.00 3.50
C SER A 325 -14.92 -13.06 2.56
N LEU A 326 -13.61 -13.14 2.48
CA LEU A 326 -12.84 -14.16 1.77
C LEU A 326 -11.85 -14.77 2.75
N GLY A 327 -11.58 -16.06 2.64
CA GLY A 327 -10.60 -16.73 3.48
C GLY A 327 -10.37 -18.17 3.06
N LEU A 328 -9.50 -18.84 3.81
CA LEU A 328 -9.27 -20.28 3.69
C LEU A 328 -9.58 -20.98 5.00
N GLU A 329 -10.35 -22.06 4.95
CA GLU A 329 -10.52 -22.96 6.10
C GLU A 329 -9.23 -23.79 6.30
N ASP A 330 -8.67 -23.78 7.51
CA ASP A 330 -7.46 -24.55 7.86
C ASP A 330 -7.85 -25.95 8.40
N VAL A 331 -8.36 -26.83 7.52
CA VAL A 331 -8.85 -28.17 7.92
C VAL A 331 -8.37 -29.30 6.99
N PRO A 332 -7.77 -30.39 7.53
CA PRO A 332 -7.09 -30.48 8.83
C PRO A 332 -5.68 -29.87 8.78
N PRO A 333 -5.21 -29.23 9.86
CA PRO A 333 -3.88 -28.60 9.88
C PRO A 333 -2.76 -29.66 9.75
N GLY A 334 -1.73 -29.37 8.94
CA GLY A 334 -0.51 -30.19 8.82
C GLY A 334 -0.27 -30.74 7.42
N ARG A 335 0.36 -31.93 7.30
CA ARG A 335 0.73 -32.52 6.00
C ARG A 335 -0.45 -32.88 5.08
N ARG A 336 -1.67 -32.87 5.62
CA ARG A 336 -2.92 -33.16 4.90
C ARG A 336 -3.79 -31.90 4.72
N TRP A 337 -3.21 -30.73 4.96
CA TRP A 337 -3.90 -29.46 4.72
C TRP A 337 -4.32 -29.36 3.26
N ARG A 338 -5.56 -28.92 3.05
CA ARG A 338 -6.11 -28.55 1.74
C ARG A 338 -6.74 -27.18 1.89
N ALA A 339 -6.53 -26.30 0.92
CA ALA A 339 -7.19 -25.01 0.88
C ALA A 339 -8.68 -25.24 0.58
N ILE A 340 -9.56 -24.81 1.49
CA ILE A 340 -11.00 -24.75 1.24
C ILE A 340 -11.38 -23.28 1.25
N ASP A 341 -11.85 -22.78 0.11
CA ASP A 341 -12.24 -21.38 -0.03
C ASP A 341 -13.48 -21.08 0.83
N GLU A 342 -13.35 -20.13 1.75
CA GLU A 342 -14.46 -19.54 2.49
C GLU A 342 -14.79 -18.18 1.86
N SER A 343 -15.99 -18.05 1.29
CA SER A 343 -16.43 -16.80 0.67
C SER A 343 -17.87 -16.46 1.07
N GLU A 344 -18.09 -15.24 1.54
CA GLU A 344 -19.41 -14.73 1.94
C GLU A 344 -19.69 -13.33 1.38
N TRP A 345 -20.81 -13.18 0.68
CA TRP A 345 -21.32 -11.89 0.23
C TRP A 345 -22.53 -11.46 1.06
N ASN A 346 -22.42 -10.32 1.74
CA ASN A 346 -23.40 -9.89 2.75
C ASN A 346 -24.16 -8.61 2.40
N LEU A 347 -23.84 -7.95 1.28
CA LEU A 347 -24.53 -6.74 0.83
C LEU A 347 -25.78 -7.08 -0.01
N SER A 348 -26.97 -6.70 0.48
CA SER A 348 -28.22 -6.90 -0.26
C SER A 348 -28.55 -5.75 -1.22
N PRO A 349 -29.39 -5.97 -2.26
CA PRO A 349 -29.80 -4.90 -3.18
C PRO A 349 -30.48 -3.71 -2.47
N ASP A 350 -31.26 -3.98 -1.42
CA ASP A 350 -31.90 -2.95 -0.61
C ASP A 350 -30.89 -2.11 0.18
N GLN A 351 -29.85 -2.76 0.71
CA GLN A 351 -28.78 -2.07 1.42
C GLN A 351 -27.96 -1.21 0.46
N LEU A 352 -27.64 -1.72 -0.74
CA LEU A 352 -26.92 -0.97 -1.77
C LEU A 352 -27.69 0.28 -2.22
N ARG A 353 -28.99 0.13 -2.49
CA ARG A 353 -29.89 1.28 -2.76
C ARG A 353 -29.93 2.27 -1.60
N GLY A 354 -29.93 1.76 -0.37
CA GLY A 354 -29.88 2.58 0.84
C GLY A 354 -28.58 3.39 0.95
N LEU A 355 -27.42 2.80 0.64
CA LEU A 355 -26.12 3.48 0.62
C LEU A 355 -26.04 4.53 -0.49
N HIS A 356 -26.53 4.18 -1.68
CA HIS A 356 -26.60 5.09 -2.82
C HIS A 356 -27.45 6.32 -2.50
N ALA A 357 -28.67 6.10 -1.99
CA ALA A 357 -29.56 7.17 -1.57
C ALA A 357 -29.03 8.01 -0.39
N LEU A 358 -28.20 7.40 0.47
CA LEU A 358 -27.57 8.07 1.60
C LEU A 358 -26.49 9.04 1.13
N LEU A 359 -25.64 8.61 0.18
CA LEU A 359 -24.50 9.38 -0.32
C LEU A 359 -24.89 10.41 -1.38
N TYR A 360 -25.79 10.07 -2.28
CA TYR A 360 -26.08 10.92 -3.45
C TYR A 360 -27.50 11.48 -3.49
N GLY A 361 -28.42 10.91 -2.70
CA GLY A 361 -29.83 11.29 -2.71
C GLY A 361 -30.68 10.42 -3.63
N THR A 362 -31.94 10.81 -3.84
CA THR A 362 -32.94 10.02 -4.63
C THR A 362 -33.53 10.80 -5.81
N GLY A 363 -32.97 11.98 -6.11
CA GLY A 363 -33.48 12.90 -7.13
C GLY A 363 -33.03 12.52 -8.53
N SER A 364 -33.90 12.80 -9.52
CA SER A 364 -33.73 12.42 -10.93
C SER A 364 -33.09 13.53 -11.79
N ASN A 365 -32.18 14.33 -11.24
CA ASN A 365 -31.52 15.45 -11.95
C ASN A 365 -30.19 15.84 -11.26
N GLY A 366 -29.44 14.85 -10.76
CA GLY A 366 -28.22 15.12 -10.00
C GLY A 366 -27.26 13.92 -9.99
N VAL A 367 -26.24 14.02 -9.16
CA VAL A 367 -25.14 13.03 -9.02
C VAL A 367 -25.65 11.60 -8.86
N ALA A 368 -26.80 11.40 -8.19
CA ALA A 368 -27.42 10.10 -8.00
C ALA A 368 -27.74 9.36 -9.32
N GLU A 369 -28.09 10.06 -10.40
CA GLU A 369 -28.36 9.41 -11.69
C GLU A 369 -27.09 9.07 -12.46
N LYS A 370 -26.02 9.86 -12.27
CA LYS A 370 -24.74 9.71 -12.96
C LYS A 370 -23.86 8.61 -12.36
N ILE A 371 -24.16 8.16 -11.15
CA ILE A 371 -23.44 7.11 -10.45
C ILE A 371 -24.32 5.86 -10.41
N SER A 372 -23.89 4.81 -11.11
CA SER A 372 -24.54 3.51 -11.06
C SER A 372 -24.31 2.82 -9.70
N HIS A 373 -25.14 1.82 -9.38
CA HIS A 373 -24.90 0.98 -8.21
C HIS A 373 -23.55 0.25 -8.28
N LEU A 374 -23.12 -0.13 -9.49
CA LEU A 374 -21.82 -0.75 -9.73
C LEU A 374 -20.67 0.21 -9.39
N ALA A 375 -20.76 1.46 -9.86
CA ALA A 375 -19.78 2.49 -9.53
C ALA A 375 -19.70 2.76 -8.02
N LEU A 376 -20.83 2.73 -7.31
CA LEU A 376 -20.81 2.82 -5.84
C LEU A 376 -20.10 1.62 -5.19
N VAL A 377 -20.33 0.39 -5.66
CA VAL A 377 -19.62 -0.78 -5.12
C VAL A 377 -18.12 -0.67 -5.40
N ARG A 378 -17.73 -0.30 -6.63
CA ARG A 378 -16.34 0.00 -7.01
C ARG A 378 -15.73 1.08 -6.10
N LEU A 379 -16.47 2.15 -5.78
CA LEU A 379 -16.00 3.21 -4.89
C LEU A 379 -15.86 2.75 -3.43
N LEU A 380 -16.81 1.97 -2.92
CA LEU A 380 -16.72 1.41 -1.56
C LEU A 380 -15.43 0.58 -1.43
N LEU A 381 -15.18 -0.33 -2.37
CA LEU A 381 -14.00 -1.17 -2.38
C LEU A 381 -12.72 -0.37 -2.65
N GLY A 382 -12.73 0.52 -3.65
CA GLY A 382 -11.60 1.36 -4.02
C GLY A 382 -11.18 2.34 -2.92
N SER A 383 -12.12 2.79 -2.08
CA SER A 383 -11.83 3.67 -0.94
C SER A 383 -10.92 3.04 0.12
N VAL A 384 -10.76 1.72 0.11
CA VAL A 384 -9.85 0.97 0.99
C VAL A 384 -8.71 0.28 0.22
N GLY A 385 -8.50 0.66 -1.04
CA GLY A 385 -7.47 0.08 -1.91
C GLY A 385 -7.80 -1.32 -2.42
N PHE A 386 -9.06 -1.75 -2.35
CA PHE A 386 -9.52 -3.02 -2.92
C PHE A 386 -10.10 -2.75 -4.31
N VAL A 387 -9.36 -3.04 -5.36
CA VAL A 387 -9.73 -2.64 -6.73
C VAL A 387 -10.04 -3.86 -7.57
N LEU A 388 -11.24 -3.86 -8.16
CA LEU A 388 -11.71 -4.89 -9.07
C LEU A 388 -12.18 -4.23 -10.36
N ASP A 389 -11.75 -4.79 -11.48
CA ASP A 389 -12.46 -4.63 -12.72
C ASP A 389 -13.52 -5.72 -12.85
N ILE A 390 -14.73 -5.30 -13.22
CA ILE A 390 -15.91 -6.15 -13.22
C ILE A 390 -16.47 -6.12 -14.63
N ALA A 391 -16.51 -7.30 -15.24
CA ALA A 391 -17.09 -7.49 -16.56
C ALA A 391 -18.57 -7.09 -16.54
N GLU A 392 -18.96 -6.26 -17.50
CA GLU A 392 -20.34 -5.84 -17.71
C GLU A 392 -20.96 -6.54 -18.93
N HIS A 393 -20.11 -7.11 -19.80
CA HIS A 393 -20.51 -7.78 -21.03
C HIS A 393 -19.81 -9.13 -21.23
N ASP A 394 -20.44 -10.03 -21.99
CA ASP A 394 -19.84 -11.32 -22.34
C ASP A 394 -18.56 -11.13 -23.15
N GLY A 395 -17.49 -11.83 -22.77
CA GLY A 395 -16.16 -11.72 -23.37
C GLY A 395 -15.21 -10.75 -22.66
N GLU A 396 -15.68 -10.03 -21.63
CA GLU A 396 -14.85 -9.33 -20.66
C GLU A 396 -14.52 -10.26 -19.48
N GLU A 397 -13.37 -10.06 -18.84
CA GLU A 397 -12.93 -10.84 -17.67
C GLU A 397 -13.05 -10.00 -16.40
N ASP A 398 -13.49 -10.64 -15.31
CA ASP A 398 -13.38 -10.04 -13.98
C ASP A 398 -11.93 -10.13 -13.53
N GLU A 399 -11.25 -8.99 -13.41
CA GLU A 399 -9.84 -8.93 -13.06
C GLU A 399 -9.65 -8.19 -11.74
N GLN A 400 -8.86 -8.79 -10.85
CA GLN A 400 -8.28 -8.02 -9.77
C GLN A 400 -7.23 -7.09 -10.36
N ILE A 401 -7.40 -5.79 -10.18
CA ILE A 401 -6.30 -4.87 -10.45
C ILE A 401 -5.30 -5.11 -9.32
N GLN A 402 -4.15 -5.72 -9.63
CA GLN A 402 -3.10 -5.98 -8.65
C GLN A 402 -2.60 -4.65 -8.09
N VAL A 403 -2.92 -4.43 -6.83
CA VAL A 403 -2.76 -3.18 -6.11
C VAL A 403 -2.01 -3.56 -4.84
N ALA A 404 -0.70 -3.32 -4.85
CA ALA A 404 0.34 -4.02 -4.07
C ALA A 404 0.38 -5.53 -4.39
N GLU A 405 1.42 -6.23 -3.95
CA GLU A 405 1.47 -7.71 -4.00
C GLU A 405 0.46 -8.33 -3.00
N LEU A 406 -0.78 -7.83 -2.95
CA LEU A 406 -1.91 -8.45 -2.27
C LEU A 406 -2.20 -9.75 -2.99
N ARG A 407 -1.80 -10.85 -2.37
CA ARG A 407 -2.02 -12.20 -2.89
C ARG A 407 -3.38 -12.68 -2.46
N TRP A 408 -4.17 -13.09 -3.44
CA TRP A 408 -5.39 -13.83 -3.17
C TRP A 408 -5.02 -15.29 -3.30
N GLU A 409 -5.27 -16.04 -2.24
CA GLU A 409 -5.32 -17.50 -2.34
C GLU A 409 -6.77 -17.92 -2.50
N GLY A 410 -6.98 -18.93 -3.32
CA GLY A 410 -8.27 -19.21 -3.96
C GLY A 410 -8.22 -18.63 -5.37
N THR A 411 -8.10 -19.54 -6.35
CA THR A 411 -7.88 -19.39 -7.81
C THR A 411 -8.57 -18.20 -8.53
N ASP A 412 -8.37 -18.02 -9.84
CA ASP A 412 -9.12 -17.08 -10.73
C ASP A 412 -10.65 -17.01 -10.47
N LYS A 413 -11.21 -18.03 -9.81
CA LYS A 413 -12.57 -18.10 -9.27
C LYS A 413 -12.93 -17.00 -8.27
N SER A 414 -12.02 -16.45 -7.47
CA SER A 414 -12.37 -15.45 -6.45
C SER A 414 -12.83 -14.12 -7.05
N ALA A 415 -12.15 -13.65 -8.10
CA ALA A 415 -12.55 -12.44 -8.83
C ALA A 415 -13.88 -12.64 -9.58
N ARG A 416 -14.06 -13.80 -10.22
CA ARG A 416 -15.32 -14.17 -10.90
C ARG A 416 -16.50 -14.29 -9.94
N TRP A 417 -16.30 -14.97 -8.80
CA TRP A 417 -17.31 -15.08 -7.75
C TRP A 417 -17.73 -13.70 -7.22
N LEU A 418 -16.77 -12.79 -7.00
CA LEU A 418 -17.07 -11.40 -6.64
C LEU A 418 -17.82 -10.68 -7.73
N GLY A 419 -17.35 -10.74 -8.98
CA GLY A 419 -17.99 -10.14 -10.14
C GLY A 419 -19.46 -10.57 -10.25
N SER A 420 -19.72 -11.88 -10.15
CA SER A 420 -21.06 -12.47 -10.18
C SER A 420 -21.97 -11.94 -9.07
N ASN A 421 -21.46 -11.89 -7.82
CA ASN A 421 -22.23 -11.34 -6.69
C ASN A 421 -22.48 -9.83 -6.82
N ILE A 422 -21.51 -9.08 -7.34
CA ILE A 422 -21.64 -7.63 -7.58
C ILE A 422 -22.66 -7.36 -8.69
N ARG A 423 -22.58 -8.07 -9.82
CA ARG A 423 -23.58 -7.98 -10.90
C ARG A 423 -24.98 -8.27 -10.36
N ARG A 424 -25.13 -9.35 -9.58
CA ARG A 424 -26.41 -9.74 -8.96
C ARG A 424 -26.99 -8.67 -8.05
N VAL A 425 -26.18 -8.08 -7.16
CA VAL A 425 -26.67 -7.04 -6.23
C VAL A 425 -26.99 -5.72 -6.96
N CYS A 426 -26.26 -5.43 -8.04
CA CYS A 426 -26.48 -4.25 -8.87
C CYS A 426 -27.66 -4.41 -9.84
N GLY A 427 -28.18 -5.63 -10.01
CA GLY A 427 -29.24 -5.93 -10.99
C GLY A 427 -28.74 -5.98 -12.43
N ILE A 428 -27.45 -6.20 -12.63
CA ILE A 428 -26.84 -6.43 -13.94
C ILE A 428 -27.14 -7.88 -14.35
N SER A 429 -27.35 -8.12 -15.64
CA SER A 429 -27.63 -9.47 -16.14
C SER A 429 -26.43 -10.38 -15.89
N ALA A 430 -26.71 -11.63 -15.52
CA ALA A 430 -25.66 -12.64 -15.37
C ALA A 430 -24.98 -12.87 -16.73
N LEU A 431 -23.65 -12.97 -16.71
CA LEU A 431 -22.80 -13.28 -17.85
C LEU A 431 -22.67 -14.80 -18.03
N GLU A 432 -22.19 -15.25 -19.19
CA GLU A 432 -21.97 -16.70 -19.44
C GLU A 432 -21.06 -17.33 -18.38
N GLN A 433 -20.04 -16.59 -17.93
CA GLN A 433 -19.12 -17.04 -16.88
C GLN A 433 -19.78 -17.23 -15.50
N ASP A 434 -20.90 -16.55 -15.22
CA ASP A 434 -21.58 -16.61 -13.93
C ASP A 434 -22.33 -17.94 -13.71
N ALA A 435 -22.60 -18.69 -14.79
CA ALA A 435 -23.32 -19.96 -14.72
C ALA A 435 -22.47 -21.11 -14.16
N HIS A 436 -21.14 -20.98 -14.20
CA HIS A 436 -20.21 -22.01 -13.72
C HIS A 436 -19.89 -21.89 -12.22
N ASP A 437 -20.19 -20.76 -11.59
CA ASP A 437 -19.88 -20.49 -10.18
C ASP A 437 -21.04 -20.80 -9.21
N THR A 438 -22.19 -21.25 -9.72
CA THR A 438 -23.32 -21.70 -8.87
C THR A 438 -23.20 -23.14 -8.37
N ASP A 439 -22.27 -23.92 -8.92
CA ASP A 439 -22.02 -25.30 -8.54
C ASP A 439 -20.89 -25.35 -7.51
N ASN A 440 -21.25 -25.33 -6.23
CA ASN A 440 -20.38 -25.78 -5.14
C ASN A 440 -20.18 -27.31 -5.22
N GLU A 441 -19.69 -27.82 -6.36
CA GLU A 441 -19.20 -29.19 -6.45
C GLU A 441 -17.80 -29.21 -5.83
N VAL A 442 -17.75 -29.66 -4.58
CA VAL A 442 -16.52 -30.16 -3.97
C VAL A 442 -16.05 -31.29 -4.89
N GLU A 443 -15.00 -31.05 -5.68
CA GLU A 443 -14.31 -32.13 -6.38
C GLU A 443 -13.75 -33.06 -5.28
N GLU A 444 -14.48 -34.14 -5.00
CA GLU A 444 -13.98 -35.27 -4.24
C GLU A 444 -12.86 -35.90 -5.08
N ASP A 445 -11.63 -35.42 -4.87
CA ASP A 445 -10.45 -36.14 -5.32
C ASP A 445 -10.48 -37.52 -4.63
N ASP A 446 -10.89 -38.53 -5.39
CA ASP A 446 -10.72 -39.95 -5.08
C ASP A 446 -9.23 -40.20 -4.82
N ASP A 447 -8.83 -40.10 -3.55
CA ASP A 447 -7.48 -40.47 -3.10
C ASP A 447 -7.26 -41.95 -3.40
N GLU A 448 -6.55 -42.22 -4.51
CA GLU A 448 -5.99 -43.53 -4.80
C GLU A 448 -5.16 -44.02 -3.59
N GLU A 449 -5.54 -45.20 -3.13
CA GLU A 449 -4.99 -45.99 -2.05
C GLU A 449 -3.46 -46.18 -2.16
N TYR A 450 -2.68 -45.23 -1.62
CA TYR A 450 -1.26 -45.47 -1.33
C TYR A 450 -1.15 -46.26 -0.03
N SER A 451 -1.05 -47.58 -0.20
CA SER A 451 -0.62 -48.57 0.79
C SER A 451 0.66 -48.11 1.51
N ASP A 452 0.52 -47.65 2.76
CA ASP A 452 1.62 -47.48 3.72
C ASP A 452 2.22 -48.87 4.03
N GLU A 453 3.32 -49.24 3.37
CA GLU A 453 4.20 -50.28 3.87
C GLU A 453 4.90 -49.77 5.14
N GLU A 454 4.56 -50.39 6.28
CA GLU A 454 5.09 -50.13 7.62
C GLU A 454 6.62 -50.05 7.65
N TYR A 455 7.15 -48.87 8.01
CA TYR A 455 8.53 -48.74 8.48
C TYR A 455 8.59 -49.07 9.98
N ASP A 456 8.91 -50.32 10.32
CA ASP A 456 9.14 -50.79 11.69
C ASP A 456 10.45 -50.18 12.28
N PRO A 457 10.39 -49.35 13.34
CA PRO A 457 11.57 -48.75 13.96
C PRO A 457 12.22 -49.63 15.05
N ARG A 458 11.85 -50.91 15.23
CA ARG A 458 12.37 -51.76 16.31
C ARG A 458 13.42 -52.75 15.84
N GLY A 459 14.57 -52.24 15.44
CA GLY A 459 15.63 -53.09 14.88
C GLY A 459 17.07 -52.65 15.15
N ARG A 460 17.42 -52.11 16.33
CA ARG A 460 18.79 -52.16 16.87
C ARG A 460 18.89 -51.57 18.28
N ASP A 461 18.66 -52.41 19.28
CA ASP A 461 19.33 -52.30 20.57
C ASP A 461 20.09 -53.61 20.78
N GLY A 462 21.42 -53.51 20.86
CA GLY A 462 22.27 -54.69 21.00
C GLY A 462 23.75 -54.41 20.80
N CYS A 463 24.34 -53.52 21.60
CA CYS A 463 25.76 -53.60 21.95
C CYS A 463 25.98 -53.03 23.35
N SER A 464 26.15 -53.97 24.30
CA SER A 464 26.54 -53.78 25.68
C SER A 464 27.99 -53.32 25.82
N TYR A 465 28.24 -52.56 26.88
CA TYR A 465 29.54 -52.28 27.49
C TYR A 465 30.47 -53.50 27.57
N GLN A 466 31.71 -53.31 27.09
CA GLN A 466 32.95 -53.59 27.84
C GLN A 466 34.08 -52.71 27.32
#